data_AF-A0A955HVX1-F1
#
_entry.id   AF-A0A955HVX1-F1
#
_cell.length_a   1.000
_cell.length_b   1.000
_cell.length_c   1.000
_cell.angle_alpha   90.00
_cell.angle_beta   90.00
_cell.angle_gamma   90.00
#
_symmetry.space_group_name_H-M   'P 1'
#
loop_
_entity.id
_entity.type
_entity.pdbx_description
1 polymer ?
#
loop_
_entity_poly.entity_id
_entity_poly.type
_entity_poly.pdbx_seq_one_letter_code
_entity_poly.pdbx_strand_id
1 'polypeptide(L)'
;MKPKEILALTVGILFFIIDQTTKFIAVQEGSAQLNTGVALSVQLGPALPIILAIFFFGFMYWLWRSRSATVTTFVFGFAVFSNLVDRVHYGGVVDWLKVPGSVVINNLADWAIVLCLGWWFLCRVKKGARADIEKRNNG
;
A
#
# COMPACT_ATOMS: atom_id res chain seq x y z
N MET A 1 -7.60 -10.96 19.39
CA MET A 1 -6.78 -11.16 18.19
C MET A 1 -5.87 -12.35 18.39
N LYS A 2 -5.65 -13.16 17.35
CA LYS A 2 -4.68 -14.27 17.38
C LYS A 2 -3.26 -13.71 17.35
N PRO A 3 -2.23 -14.43 17.87
CA PRO A 3 -0.83 -13.94 17.88
C PRO A 3 -0.33 -13.46 16.49
N LYS A 4 -0.68 -14.19 15.43
CA LYS A 4 -0.35 -13.80 14.05
C LYS A 4 -0.98 -12.48 13.58
N GLU A 5 -2.16 -12.14 14.11
CA GLU A 5 -2.86 -10.89 13.78
C GLU A 5 -2.21 -9.72 14.51
N ILE A 6 -1.77 -9.93 15.76
CA ILE A 6 -0.98 -8.96 16.52
C ILE A 6 0.33 -8.67 15.77
N LEU A 7 1.05 -9.72 15.37
CA LEU A 7 2.29 -9.56 14.60
C LEU A 7 2.05 -8.77 13.30
N ALA A 8 1.02 -9.12 12.53
CA ALA A 8 0.69 -8.42 11.29
C ALA A 8 0.35 -6.93 11.51
N LEU A 9 -0.42 -6.63 12.56
CA LEU A 9 -0.73 -5.26 12.95
C LEU A 9 0.54 -4.50 13.34
N THR A 10 1.40 -5.10 14.18
CA THR A 10 2.67 -4.49 14.61
C THR A 10 3.57 -4.17 13.42
N VAL A 11 3.72 -5.11 12.47
CA VAL A 11 4.51 -4.88 11.26
C VAL A 11 3.93 -3.74 10.42
N GLY A 12 2.60 -3.68 10.26
CA GLY A 12 1.93 -2.59 9.56
C GLY A 12 2.16 -1.22 10.21
N ILE A 13 2.04 -1.13 11.54
CA ILE A 13 2.28 0.10 12.30
C ILE A 13 3.75 0.55 12.17
N LEU A 14 4.70 -0.38 12.32
CA LEU A 14 6.12 -0.08 12.17
C LEU A 14 6.43 0.42 10.76
N PHE A 15 5.87 -0.20 9.73
CA PHE A 15 6.01 0.25 8.35
C PHE A 15 5.51 1.69 8.18
N PHE A 16 4.32 2.01 8.70
CA PHE A 16 3.76 3.36 8.66
C PHE A 16 4.67 4.39 9.34
N ILE A 17 5.17 4.08 10.54
CA ILE A 17 6.07 4.99 11.27
C ILE A 17 7.34 5.22 10.45
N ILE A 18 7.93 4.18 9.87
CA ILE A 18 9.14 4.28 9.05
C ILE A 18 8.87 5.16 7.82
N ASP A 19 7.79 4.91 7.06
CA ASP A 19 7.46 5.69 5.87
C ASP A 19 7.23 7.18 6.23
N GLN A 20 6.42 7.48 7.24
CA GLN A 20 6.18 8.85 7.68
C GLN A 20 7.44 9.56 8.19
N THR A 21 8.31 8.85 8.92
CA THR A 21 9.58 9.39 9.41
C THR A 21 10.51 9.73 8.24
N THR A 22 10.64 8.83 7.28
CA THR A 22 11.50 9.07 6.11
C THR A 22 10.99 10.22 5.24
N LYS A 23 9.67 10.33 5.06
CA LYS A 23 9.04 11.47 4.38
C LYS A 23 9.29 12.79 5.10
N PHE A 24 9.13 12.80 6.42
CA PHE A 24 9.41 13.98 7.23
C PHE A 24 10.86 14.45 7.07
N ILE A 25 11.83 13.53 7.15
CA ILE A 25 13.25 13.85 6.93
C ILE A 25 13.48 14.43 5.53
N ALA A 26 12.94 13.81 4.49
CA ALA A 26 13.09 14.28 3.11
C ALA A 26 12.50 15.69 2.89
N VAL A 27 11.39 16.01 3.56
CA VAL A 27 10.82 17.37 3.54
C VAL A 27 11.77 18.36 4.21
N GLN A 28 12.36 18.02 5.35
CA GLN A 28 13.31 18.90 6.06
C GLN A 28 14.60 19.15 5.24
N GLU A 29 15.06 18.14 4.51
CA GLU A 29 16.26 18.23 3.65
C GLU A 29 15.99 18.94 2.31
N GLY A 30 14.73 19.23 1.97
CA GLY A 30 14.34 19.80 0.68
C GLY A 30 14.53 18.84 -0.50
N SER A 31 14.66 17.53 -0.22
CA SER A 31 14.82 16.47 -1.23
C SER A 31 13.48 15.86 -1.68
N ALA A 32 12.39 16.19 -1.00
CA ALA A 32 11.04 15.74 -1.33
C ALA A 32 10.41 16.47 -2.52
N GLN A 33 9.62 15.74 -3.31
CA GLN A 33 8.71 16.24 -4.33
C GLN A 33 7.27 15.95 -3.93
N LEU A 34 6.40 16.95 -4.06
CA LEU A 34 4.99 16.79 -3.75
C LEU A 34 4.21 16.34 -4.98
N ASN A 35 3.62 15.15 -4.90
CA ASN A 35 2.80 14.57 -5.95
C ASN A 35 1.31 14.76 -5.64
N THR A 36 0.68 15.72 -6.31
CA THR A 36 -0.75 16.05 -6.14
C THR A 36 -1.69 15.11 -6.89
N GLY A 37 -1.14 14.24 -7.76
CA GLY A 37 -1.91 13.27 -8.52
C GLY A 37 -2.13 11.94 -7.82
N VAL A 38 -2.63 10.96 -8.58
CA VAL A 38 -2.48 9.53 -8.29
C VAL A 38 -1.27 8.96 -9.02
N ALA A 39 -1.14 7.63 -9.12
CA ALA A 39 -0.10 6.99 -9.90
C ALA A 39 0.01 7.62 -11.31
N LEU A 40 1.24 7.79 -11.80
CA LEU A 40 1.55 8.49 -13.06
C LEU A 40 1.10 9.97 -13.09
N SER A 41 0.96 10.60 -11.92
CA SER A 41 0.63 12.03 -11.77
C SER A 41 -0.72 12.44 -12.39
N VAL A 42 -1.66 11.50 -12.53
CA VAL A 42 -3.01 11.80 -13.03
C VAL A 42 -3.76 12.64 -12.01
N GLN A 43 -4.27 13.80 -12.45
CA GLN A 43 -5.05 14.71 -11.59
C GLN A 43 -6.53 14.31 -11.60
N LEU A 44 -7.06 13.99 -10.42
CA LEU A 44 -8.47 13.60 -10.23
C LEU A 44 -9.30 14.67 -9.51
N GLY A 45 -8.76 15.90 -9.41
CA GLY A 45 -9.42 17.04 -8.80
C GLY A 45 -9.54 16.94 -7.26
N PRO A 46 -10.27 17.89 -6.64
CA PRO A 46 -10.30 18.06 -5.18
C PRO A 46 -11.02 16.91 -4.46
N ALA A 47 -11.81 16.10 -5.16
CA ALA A 47 -12.51 14.95 -4.58
C ALA A 47 -11.61 13.75 -4.30
N LEU A 48 -10.37 13.75 -4.83
CA LEU A 48 -9.48 12.59 -4.77
C LEU A 48 -9.23 12.05 -3.34
N PRO A 49 -8.88 12.88 -2.33
CA PRO A 49 -8.63 12.36 -0.99
C PRO A 49 -9.86 11.69 -0.37
N ILE A 50 -11.06 12.21 -0.66
CA ILE A 50 -12.33 11.66 -0.17
C ILE A 50 -12.57 10.28 -0.80
N ILE A 51 -12.38 10.16 -2.11
CA ILE A 51 -12.53 8.89 -2.84
C ILE A 51 -11.55 7.86 -2.26
N LEU A 52 -10.27 8.22 -2.11
CA LEU A 52 -9.25 7.32 -1.56
C LEU A 52 -9.56 6.91 -0.12
N ALA A 53 -10.07 7.82 0.71
CA ALA A 53 -10.50 7.53 2.07
C ALA A 53 -11.65 6.50 2.09
N ILE A 54 -12.68 6.70 1.25
CA ILE A 54 -13.81 5.75 1.14
C ILE A 54 -13.31 4.35 0.75
N PHE A 55 -12.44 4.26 -0.26
CA PHE A 55 -11.85 2.99 -0.67
C PHE A 55 -11.02 2.35 0.45
N PHE A 56 -10.21 3.14 1.16
CA PHE A 56 -9.40 2.68 2.28
C PHE A 56 -10.27 2.11 3.42
N PHE A 57 -11.29 2.85 3.87
CA PHE A 57 -12.17 2.39 4.94
C PHE A 57 -13.01 1.18 4.52
N GLY A 58 -13.50 1.15 3.27
CA GLY A 58 -14.18 -0.01 2.71
C GLY A 58 -13.28 -1.25 2.69
N PHE A 59 -12.02 -1.10 2.31
CA PHE A 59 -11.02 -2.17 2.32
C PHE A 59 -10.72 -2.66 3.75
N MET A 60 -10.54 -1.76 4.71
CA MET A 60 -10.35 -2.12 6.13
C MET A 60 -11.56 -2.85 6.71
N TYR A 61 -12.79 -2.40 6.38
CA TYR A 61 -14.01 -3.09 6.78
C TYR A 61 -14.09 -4.51 6.22
N TRP A 62 -13.80 -4.66 4.92
CA TRP A 62 -13.74 -5.97 4.27
C TRP A 62 -12.67 -6.89 4.89
N LEU A 63 -11.50 -6.35 5.21
CA LEU A 63 -10.42 -7.08 5.88
C LEU A 63 -10.86 -7.59 7.25
N TRP A 64 -11.50 -6.73 8.04
CA TRP A 64 -12.05 -7.09 9.35
C TRP A 64 -13.10 -8.21 9.24
N ARG A 65 -14.00 -8.13 8.24
CA ARG A 65 -15.04 -9.15 8.02
C ARG A 65 -14.52 -10.49 7.51
N SER A 66 -13.54 -10.46 6.60
CA SER A 66 -12.99 -11.68 5.97
C SER A 66 -12.06 -12.48 6.88
N ARG A 67 -11.65 -11.92 8.03
CA ARG A 67 -10.60 -12.47 8.92
C ARG A 67 -9.30 -12.82 8.18
N SER A 68 -9.06 -12.17 7.04
CA SER A 68 -7.88 -12.38 6.19
C SER A 68 -6.69 -11.55 6.66
N ALA A 69 -6.52 -11.41 7.98
CA ALA A 69 -5.47 -10.64 8.62
C ALA A 69 -4.10 -11.32 8.43
N THR A 70 -3.38 -10.91 7.40
CA THR A 70 -1.98 -11.29 7.15
C THR A 70 -1.08 -10.07 7.23
N VAL A 71 0.23 -10.29 7.35
CA VAL A 71 1.22 -9.21 7.28
C VAL A 71 1.03 -8.41 5.98
N THR A 72 0.85 -9.08 4.84
CA THR A 72 0.62 -8.43 3.55
C THR A 72 -0.59 -7.50 3.55
N THR A 73 -1.73 -7.93 4.11
CA THR A 73 -2.94 -7.08 4.13
C THR A 73 -2.80 -5.87 5.04
N PHE A 74 -2.12 -6.01 6.18
CA PHE A 74 -1.89 -4.89 7.09
C PHE A 74 -0.84 -3.92 6.51
N VAL A 75 0.26 -4.41 5.98
CA VAL A 75 1.27 -3.57 5.31
C VAL A 75 0.65 -2.80 4.14
N PHE A 76 -0.15 -3.45 3.28
CA PHE A 76 -0.88 -2.77 2.21
C PHE A 76 -1.79 -1.66 2.76
N GLY A 77 -2.58 -1.97 3.80
CA GLY A 77 -3.47 -0.99 4.43
C GLY A 77 -2.70 0.22 4.98
N PHE A 78 -1.66 -0.02 5.78
CA PHE A 78 -0.85 1.04 6.37
C PHE A 78 -0.06 1.84 5.33
N ALA A 79 0.36 1.23 4.21
CA ALA A 79 0.97 1.94 3.10
C ALA A 79 -0.01 2.90 2.42
N VAL A 80 -1.24 2.44 2.11
CA VAL A 80 -2.31 3.29 1.57
C VAL A 80 -2.65 4.41 2.56
N PHE A 81 -2.76 4.09 3.85
CA PHE A 81 -3.03 5.07 4.89
C PHE A 81 -1.94 6.12 4.98
N SER A 82 -0.67 5.74 4.87
CA SER A 82 0.46 6.68 4.86
C SER A 82 0.33 7.73 3.74
N ASN A 83 0.04 7.29 2.52
CA ASN A 83 -0.19 8.19 1.38
C ASN A 83 -1.48 9.03 1.50
N LEU A 84 -2.45 8.61 2.33
CA LEU A 84 -3.64 9.39 2.63
C LEU A 84 -3.34 10.48 3.67
N VAL A 85 -2.54 10.15 4.70
CA VAL A 85 -2.06 11.10 5.70
C VAL A 85 -1.32 12.25 5.02
N ASP A 86 -0.43 11.95 4.08
CA ASP A 86 0.29 12.99 3.33
C ASP A 86 -0.68 13.92 2.59
N ARG A 87 -1.69 13.35 1.92
CA ARG A 87 -2.68 14.15 1.18
C ARG A 87 -3.47 15.09 2.09
N VAL A 88 -3.73 14.68 3.33
CA VAL A 88 -4.40 15.53 4.32
C VAL A 88 -3.48 16.63 4.85
N HIS A 89 -2.19 16.33 5.08
CA HIS A 89 -1.25 17.27 5.70
C HIS A 89 -0.57 18.21 4.70
N TYR A 90 -0.15 17.69 3.55
CA TYR A 90 0.66 18.40 2.56
C TYR A 90 -0.12 18.74 1.28
N GLY A 91 -1.36 18.26 1.11
CA GLY A 91 -2.14 18.44 -0.12
C GLY A 91 -1.69 17.57 -1.30
N GLY A 92 -0.79 16.60 -1.05
CA GLY A 92 -0.25 15.65 -2.01
C GLY A 92 0.52 14.54 -1.31
N VAL A 93 1.11 13.62 -2.06
CA VAL A 93 2.00 12.58 -1.54
C VAL A 93 3.43 13.06 -1.54
N VAL A 94 4.17 12.76 -0.47
CA VAL A 94 5.59 13.11 -0.37
C VAL A 94 6.43 12.01 -1.02
N ASP A 95 6.99 12.29 -2.19
CA ASP A 95 7.85 11.39 -2.95
C ASP A 95 9.31 11.85 -2.82
N TRP A 96 10.21 10.95 -2.43
CA TRP A 96 11.61 11.30 -2.15
C TRP A 96 12.61 10.25 -2.67
N LEU A 97 12.15 9.03 -2.92
CA LEU A 97 12.96 7.92 -3.35
C LEU A 97 13.01 7.86 -4.88
N LYS A 98 14.18 8.16 -5.46
CA LYS A 98 14.37 8.05 -6.90
C LYS A 98 14.49 6.59 -7.32
N VAL A 99 13.72 6.17 -8.32
CA VAL A 99 13.84 4.83 -8.90
C VAL A 99 15.11 4.77 -9.78
N PRO A 100 16.06 3.84 -9.51
CA PRO A 100 17.28 3.73 -10.31
C PRO A 100 16.98 3.52 -11.79
N GLY A 101 17.64 4.29 -12.66
CA GLY A 101 17.45 4.21 -14.11
C GLY A 101 16.15 4.84 -14.63
N SER A 102 15.42 5.59 -13.80
CA SER A 102 14.15 6.24 -14.17
C SER A 102 14.09 7.71 -13.72
N VAL A 103 13.15 8.45 -14.30
CA VAL A 103 12.75 9.80 -13.86
C VAL A 103 11.69 9.76 -12.75
N VAL A 104 11.15 8.58 -12.44
CA VAL A 104 10.11 8.40 -11.42
C VAL A 104 10.72 8.54 -10.02
N ILE A 105 10.04 9.31 -9.18
CA ILE A 105 10.30 9.43 -7.76
C ILE A 105 9.06 8.92 -7.04
N ASN A 106 9.25 8.16 -5.98
CA ASN A 106 8.19 7.55 -5.19
C ASN A 106 8.56 7.55 -3.69
N ASN A 107 7.87 6.75 -2.90
CA ASN A 107 8.17 6.54 -1.50
C ASN A 107 8.08 5.06 -1.11
N LEU A 108 8.29 4.74 0.17
CA LEU A 108 8.24 3.36 0.65
C LEU A 108 6.81 2.81 0.56
N ALA A 109 5.79 3.62 0.86
CA ALA A 109 4.39 3.22 0.73
C ALA A 109 4.03 2.74 -0.69
N ASP A 110 4.52 3.40 -1.75
CA ASP A 110 4.27 2.97 -3.12
C ASP A 110 4.89 1.60 -3.43
N TRP A 111 6.13 1.37 -2.99
CA TRP A 111 6.78 0.06 -3.10
C TRP A 111 6.01 -1.02 -2.36
N ALA A 112 5.56 -0.75 -1.13
CA ALA A 112 4.78 -1.70 -0.37
C ALA A 112 3.45 -2.04 -1.03
N ILE A 113 2.75 -1.04 -1.60
CA ILE A 113 1.52 -1.25 -2.37
C ILE A 113 1.80 -2.18 -3.57
N VAL A 114 2.81 -1.88 -4.39
CA VAL A 114 3.16 -2.68 -5.56
C VAL A 114 3.54 -4.11 -5.17
N LEU A 115 4.39 -4.28 -4.16
CA LEU A 115 4.84 -5.61 -3.70
C LEU A 115 3.68 -6.43 -3.12
N CYS A 116 2.79 -5.82 -2.34
CA CYS A 116 1.63 -6.51 -1.78
C CYS A 116 0.65 -6.96 -2.87
N LEU A 117 0.39 -6.10 -3.87
CA LEU A 117 -0.47 -6.45 -5.01
C LEU A 117 0.16 -7.54 -5.88
N GLY A 118 1.47 -7.43 -6.16
CA GLY A 118 2.21 -8.44 -6.90
C GLY A 118 2.20 -9.80 -6.20
N TRP A 119 2.46 -9.81 -4.88
CA TRP A 119 2.37 -11.03 -4.07
C TRP A 119 0.97 -11.65 -4.10
N TRP A 120 -0.07 -10.82 -3.92
CA TRP A 120 -1.45 -11.28 -3.97
C TRP A 120 -1.79 -11.92 -5.33
N PHE A 121 -1.37 -11.28 -6.43
CA PHE A 121 -1.56 -11.80 -7.78
C PHE A 121 -0.86 -13.16 -7.98
N LEU A 122 0.41 -13.27 -7.58
CA LEU A 122 1.16 -14.54 -7.65
C LEU A 122 0.50 -15.66 -6.85
N CYS A 123 -0.04 -15.36 -5.67
CA CYS A 123 -0.80 -16.32 -4.88
C CYS A 123 -2.07 -16.82 -5.59
N ARG A 124 -2.75 -15.94 -6.35
CA ARG A 124 -3.95 -16.32 -7.12
C ARG A 124 -3.60 -17.22 -8.29
N VAL A 125 -2.57 -16.87 -9.07
CA VAL A 125 -2.09 -17.68 -10.19
C VAL A 125 -1.69 -19.09 -9.73
N LYS A 126 -0.93 -19.20 -8.64
CA LYS A 126 -0.51 -20.50 -8.08
C LYS A 126 -1.69 -21.37 -7.64
N LYS A 127 -2.72 -20.78 -7.04
CA LYS A 127 -3.92 -21.51 -6.62
C LYS A 127 -4.72 -22.04 -7.81
N GLY A 128 -4.87 -21.24 -8.88
CA GLY A 128 -5.52 -21.66 -10.11
C GLY A 128 -4.80 -22.86 -10.75
N ALA A 129 -3.48 -22.74 -10.93
CA ALA A 129 -2.67 -23.81 -11.53
C ALA A 129 -2.75 -25.14 -10.77
N ARG A 130 -2.77 -25.10 -9.42
CA ARG A 130 -2.93 -26.31 -8.59
C ARG A 130 -4.30 -26.95 -8.77
N ALA A 131 -5.37 -26.16 -8.80
CA ALA A 131 -6.72 -26.66 -8.99
C ALA A 131 -6.89 -27.34 -10.36
N ASP A 132 -6.22 -26.83 -11.40
CA ASP A 132 -6.25 -27.43 -12.74
C ASP A 132 -5.50 -28.77 -12.78
N ILE A 133 -4.37 -28.90 -12.08
CA ILE A 133 -3.62 -30.17 -11.97
C ILE A 133 -4.44 -31.22 -11.22
N GLU A 134 -5.07 -30.87 -10.09
CA GLU A 134 -5.90 -31.79 -9.32
C GLU A 134 -7.10 -32.30 -10.14
N LYS A 135 -7.72 -31.44 -10.96
CA LYS A 135 -8.80 -31.86 -11.87
C LYS A 135 -8.33 -32.86 -12.93
N ARG A 136 -7.11 -32.69 -13.48
CA ARG A 136 -6.55 -33.60 -14.49
C ARG A 136 -6.16 -34.96 -13.94
N ASN A 137 -5.78 -35.04 -12.66
CA ASN A 137 -5.37 -36.30 -12.04
C ASN A 137 -6.55 -37.14 -11.53
N ASN A 138 -7.73 -36.53 -11.36
CA ASN A 138 -8.92 -37.16 -10.78
C ASN A 138 -10.05 -37.43 -11.80
N GLY A 139 -9.82 -37.18 -13.09
CA GLY A 139 -10.78 -37.45 -14.18
C GLY A 139 -10.13 -38.31 -15.25
#